data_AF-A0A1G6ZK46-F1
#
_entry.id   AF-A0A1G6ZK46-F1
#
_cell.length_a   1.000
_cell.length_b   1.000
_cell.length_c   1.000
_cell.angle_alpha   90.00
_cell.angle_beta   90.00
_cell.angle_gamma   90.00
#
_symmetry.space_group_name_H-M   'P 1'
#
loop_
_entity.id
_entity.type
_entity.pdbx_description
1 polymer ?
#
loop_
_entity_poly.entity_id
_entity_poly.type
_entity_poly.pdbx_seq_one_letter_code
_entity_poly.pdbx_strand_id
1 'polypeptide(L)' 'MALADVYDALISRRCYKAPMSHEQAVAILQDGCGSHFDPEVVEAFLRRQHEFRRIAETYAD' A
#
# COMPACT_ATOMS: atom_id res chain seq x y z
N MET A 1 4.54 11.43 -5.20
CA MET A 1 3.94 11.08 -3.88
C MET A 1 4.60 9.79 -3.43
N ALA A 2 4.95 9.64 -2.15
CA ALA A 2 5.69 8.47 -1.71
C ALA A 2 4.81 7.21 -1.73
N LEU A 3 5.41 6.03 -1.93
CA LEU A 3 4.70 4.74 -1.92
C LEU A 3 3.91 4.54 -0.62
N ALA A 4 4.51 4.92 0.52
CA ALA A 4 3.89 4.77 1.84
C ALA A 4 2.58 5.55 1.96
N ASP A 5 2.56 6.81 1.50
CA ASP A 5 1.35 7.65 1.51
C ASP A 5 0.24 7.05 0.65
N VAL A 6 0.60 6.50 -0.51
CA VAL A 6 -0.37 5.85 -1.41
C VAL A 6 -0.89 4.56 -0.79
N TYR A 7 -0.01 3.74 -0.23
CA TYR A 7 -0.41 2.49 0.40
C TYR A 7 -1.40 2.77 1.54
N ASP A 8 -1.05 3.65 2.48
CA ASP A 8 -1.92 4.02 3.60
C ASP A 8 -3.25 4.61 3.11
N ALA A 9 -3.21 5.48 2.11
CA ALA A 9 -4.39 6.03 1.46
C ALA A 9 -5.34 4.98 0.86
N LEU A 10 -4.81 3.85 0.36
CA LEU A 10 -5.58 2.78 -0.26
C LEU A 10 -6.25 1.89 0.79
N ILE A 11 -5.56 1.61 1.89
CA ILE A 11 -6.02 0.68 2.94
C ILE A 11 -6.79 1.38 4.07
N SER A 12 -6.75 2.71 4.16
CA SER A 12 -7.47 3.48 5.18
C SER A 12 -8.87 3.89 4.72
N ARG A 13 -9.83 3.87 5.66
CA ARG A 13 -11.22 4.29 5.39
C ARG A 13 -11.27 5.78 5.12
N ARG A 14 -12.00 6.18 4.06
CA ARG A 14 -12.29 7.59 3.76
C ARG A 14 -13.80 7.81 3.75
N CYS A 15 -14.23 9.06 4.00
CA CYS A 15 -15.66 9.41 4.09
C CYS A 15 -16.51 8.95 2.89
N TYR A 16 -15.89 8.81 1.72
CA TYR A 16 -16.55 8.49 0.45
C TYR A 16 -16.08 7.16 -0.17
N LYS A 17 -15.18 6.41 0.49
CA LYS A 17 -14.59 5.19 -0.09
C LYS A 17 -14.24 4.17 0.99
N ALA A 18 -14.71 2.95 0.81
CA ALA A 18 -14.28 1.82 1.63
C ALA A 18 -12.78 1.55 1.42
N PRO A 19 -12.07 1.11 2.48
CA PRO A 19 -10.68 0.70 2.34
C PRO A 19 -10.55 -0.48 1.39
N MET A 20 -9.48 -0.51 0.61
CA MET A 20 -9.12 -1.67 -0.20
C MET A 20 -8.47 -2.75 0.68
N SER A 21 -8.53 -3.99 0.23
CA SER A 21 -7.75 -5.05 0.88
C SER A 21 -6.25 -4.82 0.68
N HIS A 22 -5.44 -5.39 1.56
CA HIS A 22 -3.98 -5.36 1.42
C HIS A 22 -3.54 -5.89 0.04
N GLU A 23 -4.13 -6.99 -0.41
CA GLU A 23 -3.80 -7.62 -1.70
C GLU A 23 -4.14 -6.71 -2.88
N GLN A 24 -5.26 -5.99 -2.81
CA GLN A 24 -5.64 -5.01 -3.84
C GLN A 24 -4.67 -3.83 -3.87
N ALA A 25 -4.26 -3.32 -2.70
CA ALA A 25 -3.28 -2.24 -2.63
C ALA A 25 -1.93 -2.68 -3.19
N VAL A 26 -1.46 -3.89 -2.87
CA VAL A 26 -0.24 -4.49 -3.42
C VAL A 26 -0.30 -4.59 -4.95
N ALA A 27 -1.42 -5.06 -5.51
CA ALA A 27 -1.59 -5.16 -6.96
C ALA A 27 -1.48 -3.79 -7.66
N ILE A 28 -2.09 -2.75 -7.09
CA ILE A 28 -2.00 -1.37 -7.62
C ILE A 28 -0.55 -0.85 -7.59
N LEU A 29 0.19 -1.14 -6.50
CA LEU A 29 1.58 -0.73 -6.38
C LEU A 29 2.48 -1.47 -7.39
N GLN A 30 2.21 -2.75 -7.64
CA GLN A 30 2.91 -3.54 -8.66
C GLN A 30 2.63 -3.01 -10.07
N ASP A 31 1.38 -2.72 -10.41
CA ASP A 31 1.01 -2.15 -11.72
C ASP A 31 1.63 -0.76 -11.95
N GLY A 32 1.79 0.03 -10.89
CA GLY A 32 2.44 1.34 -10.93
C GLY A 32 3.97 1.31 -10.90
N CYS A 33 4.59 0.13 -10.80
CA CYS A 33 6.04 -0.03 -10.71
C CYS A 33 6.75 0.43 -11.98
N GLY A 34 7.80 1.25 -11.85
CA GLY A 34 8.58 1.78 -12.97
C GLY A 34 7.92 2.92 -13.74
N SER A 35 6.67 3.28 -13.41
CA SER A 35 5.97 4.44 -13.98
C SER A 35 5.67 5.49 -12.93
N HIS A 36 4.85 5.14 -11.93
CA HIS A 36 4.45 6.01 -10.83
C HIS A 36 5.30 5.83 -9.58
N PHE A 37 5.91 4.65 -9.43
CA PHE A 37 6.75 4.29 -8.30
C PHE A 37 8.13 3.84 -8.76
N ASP A 38 9.13 4.16 -7.94
CA ASP A 38 10.49 3.65 -8.12
C ASP A 38 10.50 2.12 -7.95
N PRO A 39 11.02 1.35 -8.92
CA PRO A 39 11.09 -0.11 -8.83
C PRO A 39 11.81 -0.63 -7.58
N GLU A 40 12.89 0.03 -7.14
CA GLU A 40 13.64 -0.41 -5.96
C GLU A 40 12.80 -0.23 -4.69
N VAL A 41 11.98 0.82 -4.63
CA VAL A 41 11.09 1.10 -3.51
C VAL A 41 9.92 0.11 -3.49
N VAL A 42 9.33 -0.21 -4.65
CA VAL A 42 8.29 -1.24 -4.74
C VAL A 42 8.84 -2.59 -4.32
N GLU A 43 10.03 -2.96 -4.79
CA GLU A 43 10.67 -4.22 -4.41
C GLU A 43 10.95 -4.29 -2.89
N ALA A 44 11.46 -3.20 -2.31
CA ALA A 44 11.68 -3.10 -0.86
C ALA A 44 10.37 -3.25 -0.07
N PHE A 45 9.29 -2.63 -0.53
CA PHE A 45 7.96 -2.78 0.05
C PHE A 45 7.47 -4.23 -0.05
N LEU A 46 7.55 -4.88 -1.21
CA LEU A 46 7.11 -6.26 -1.42
C LEU A 46 7.85 -7.25 -0.49
N ARG A 47 9.15 -7.03 -0.24
CA ARG A 47 9.93 -7.83 0.72
C ARG A 47 9.46 -7.70 2.17
N ARG A 48 8.70 -6.65 2.50
CA ARG A 48 8.19 -6.33 3.85
C ARG A 48 6.67 -6.20 3.92
N GLN A 49 5.93 -6.53 2.85
CA GLN A 49 4.50 -6.25 2.75
C GLN A 49 3.67 -6.87 3.89
N HIS A 50 4.07 -8.03 4.39
CA HIS A 50 3.42 -8.69 5.53
C HIS A 50 3.60 -7.92 6.84
N GLU A 51 4.75 -7.25 7.03
CA GLU A 51 4.95 -6.36 8.18
C GLU A 51 4.08 -5.12 8.06
N PHE A 52 3.99 -4.52 6.87
CA PHE A 52 3.09 -3.41 6.59
C PHE A 52 1.63 -3.78 6.86
N ARG A 53 1.20 -4.96 6.42
CA ARG A 53 -0.13 -5.50 6.72
C ARG A 53 -0.37 -5.62 8.22
N ARG A 54 0.57 -6.23 8.94
CA ARG A 54 0.45 -6.41 10.39
C ARG A 54 0.36 -5.07 11.13
N ILE A 55 1.17 -4.08 10.73
CA ILE A 55 1.12 -2.72 11.28
C ILE A 55 -0.25 -2.11 11.00
N ALA A 56 -0.73 -2.15 9.76
CA ALA A 56 -2.04 -1.65 9.38
C ALA A 56 -3.18 -2.30 10.19
N GLU A 57 -3.14 -3.62 10.39
CA GLU A 57 -4.13 -4.34 11.21
C GLU A 57 -4.05 -3.97 12.69
N THR A 58 -2.84 -3.70 13.21
CA THR A 58 -2.62 -3.33 14.62
C THR A 58 -3.11 -1.92 14.93
N TYR A 59 -2.97 -1.00 13.97
CA TYR A 59 -3.30 0.42 14.11
C TYR A 59 -4.54 0.82 13.30
N ALA A 60 -5.37 -0.15 12.90
CA ALA A 60 -6.63 0.14 12.23
C ALA A 60 -7.60 0.83 13.19
N ASP A 61 -8.13 1.99 12.78
CA ASP A 61 -9.26 2.69 13.43
C ASP A 61 -10.62 2.02 13.13
#